data_AF-A0A8T4TWI6-F1
#
_entry.id   AF-A0A8T4TWI6-F1
#
_cell.length_a   1.000
_cell.length_b   1.000
_cell.length_c   1.000
_cell.angle_alpha   90.00
_cell.angle_beta   90.00
_cell.angle_gamma   90.00
#
_symmetry.space_group_name_H-M   'P 1'
#
loop_
_entity.id
_entity.type
_entity.pdbx_description
1 polymer ?
#
loop_
_entity_poly.entity_id
_entity_poly.type
_entity_poly.pdbx_seq_one_letter_code
_entity_poly.pdbx_strand_id
1 'polypeptide(L)'
;MLSKKGEAAGKPLAESGDLILGVLSVIVIVGVVVLLFSGDSIEELVCKISVHMADQTHGVLPIICRTFDQVVDESQTSRVKFEIADHMRRCWSMWGEGDLNPVGKNIFPGDKFKCYKCYRLQFPEYEEELSYNEVRDYLEDPDVRVSRFNDNTYINYFDNNALFSFKDPGYFDSMIRKDQKYVVTFIEHVEKSTWVRAGAAAGIGATAVSSACVATGYGILALPGCALAGGVGGTIAYTAERIVDAVEEWYQGDRERDGVMFSRYEDVESYCGGYIE
;
A
#
# COMPACT_ATOMS: atom_id res chain seq x y z
N MET A 1 62.03 29.19 22.09
CA MET A 1 60.64 28.85 21.72
C MET A 1 60.53 27.33 21.75
N LEU A 2 60.04 26.77 22.87
CA LEU A 2 59.96 25.33 23.11
C LEU A 2 58.51 24.86 22.91
N SER A 3 58.36 23.84 22.08
CA SER A 3 57.08 23.26 21.64
C SER A 3 56.41 22.48 22.78
N LYS A 4 55.23 22.94 23.23
CA LYS A 4 54.31 22.17 24.08
C LYS A 4 53.53 21.17 23.21
N LYS A 5 54.14 20.03 22.90
CA LYS A 5 53.47 18.84 22.35
C LYS A 5 53.73 17.69 23.31
N GLY A 6 52.81 17.43 24.25
CA GLY A 6 53.03 16.33 25.20
C GLY A 6 51.99 16.10 26.31
N GLU A 7 50.78 16.66 26.26
CA GLU A 7 49.79 16.52 27.35
C GLU A 7 48.40 16.08 26.85
N ALA A 8 48.33 15.03 26.03
CA ALA A 8 47.03 14.46 25.62
C ALA A 8 47.00 12.91 25.59
N ALA A 9 47.88 12.24 26.35
CA ALA A 9 47.90 10.78 26.44
C ALA A 9 47.69 10.34 27.89
N GLY A 10 46.42 10.12 28.27
CA GLY A 10 46.11 9.55 29.58
C GLY A 10 44.75 9.94 30.15
N LYS A 11 43.68 9.99 29.35
CA LYS A 11 42.35 9.84 29.96
C LYS A 11 42.18 8.36 30.32
N PRO A 12 41.93 8.04 31.60
CA PRO A 12 41.86 6.66 32.06
C PRO A 12 40.68 5.93 31.41
N LEU A 13 40.93 4.71 30.94
CA LEU A 13 39.96 3.75 30.39
C LEU A 13 38.72 3.51 31.27
N ALA A 14 38.70 3.99 32.52
CA ALA A 14 37.55 3.95 33.41
C ALA A 14 36.32 4.68 32.85
N GLU A 15 36.49 5.74 32.05
CA GLU A 15 35.36 6.51 31.49
C GLU A 15 34.64 5.76 30.35
N SER A 16 35.26 4.71 29.79
CA SER A 16 34.65 3.90 28.72
C SER A 16 33.72 2.78 29.23
N GLY A 17 33.82 2.42 30.52
CA GLY A 17 33.00 1.37 31.13
C GLY A 17 31.53 1.74 31.23
N ASP A 18 31.25 3.00 31.61
CA ASP A 18 29.88 3.50 31.77
C ASP A 18 29.12 3.56 30.44
N LEU A 19 29.82 3.85 29.35
CA LEU A 19 29.22 3.89 28.01
C LEU A 19 28.82 2.48 27.53
N ILE A 20 29.67 1.47 27.76
CA ILE A 20 29.36 0.08 27.39
C ILE A 20 28.20 -0.45 28.24
N LEU A 21 28.19 -0.18 29.55
CA LEU A 21 27.10 -0.57 30.45
C LEU A 21 25.79 0.12 30.07
N GLY A 22 25.84 1.39 29.67
CA GLY A 22 24.71 2.15 29.15
C GLY A 22 24.12 1.49 27.90
N VAL A 23 24.95 1.16 26.91
CA VAL A 23 24.50 0.49 25.68
C VAL A 23 23.91 -0.89 25.96
N LEU A 24 24.56 -1.69 26.81
CA LEU A 24 24.04 -3.01 27.17
C LEU A 24 22.71 -2.95 27.93
N SER A 25 22.54 -1.98 28.84
CA SER A 25 21.27 -1.82 29.56
C SER A 25 20.12 -1.43 28.62
N VAL A 26 20.37 -0.55 27.64
CA VAL A 26 19.39 -0.22 26.60
C VAL A 26 19.04 -1.45 25.76
N ILE A 27 20.02 -2.26 25.33
CA ILE A 27 19.76 -3.48 24.56
C ILE A 27 18.89 -4.47 25.36
N VAL A 28 19.18 -4.65 26.67
CA VAL A 28 18.39 -5.55 27.53
C VAL A 28 16.98 -5.03 27.72
N ILE A 29 16.80 -3.73 27.97
CA ILE A 29 15.47 -3.11 28.13
C ILE A 29 14.67 -3.27 26.84
N VAL A 30 15.26 -2.96 25.68
CA VAL A 30 14.62 -3.15 24.37
C VAL A 30 14.27 -4.61 24.16
N GLY A 31 15.17 -5.55 24.45
CA GLY A 31 14.91 -6.99 24.32
C GLY A 31 13.77 -7.48 25.21
N VAL A 32 13.70 -7.02 26.46
CA VAL A 32 12.60 -7.37 27.39
C VAL A 32 11.27 -6.75 26.95
N VAL A 33 11.28 -5.50 26.47
CA VAL A 33 10.08 -4.87 25.89
C VAL A 33 9.61 -5.64 24.66
N VAL A 34 10.53 -6.05 23.78
CA VAL A 34 10.20 -6.86 22.60
C VAL A 34 9.59 -8.20 23.00
N LEU A 35 10.13 -8.88 24.01
CA LEU A 35 9.59 -10.16 24.47
C LEU A 35 8.23 -10.01 25.17
N LEU A 36 8.04 -8.97 25.98
CA LEU A 36 6.82 -8.80 26.77
C LEU A 36 5.62 -8.29 25.96
N PHE A 37 5.85 -7.55 24.88
CA PHE A 37 4.77 -7.02 24.05
C PHE A 37 4.62 -7.78 22.72
N SER A 38 5.04 -9.05 22.65
CA SER A 38 4.92 -9.95 21.48
C SER A 38 3.51 -9.92 20.88
N GLY A 39 3.29 -9.05 19.91
CA GLY A 39 1.99 -8.80 19.28
C GLY A 39 2.14 -7.79 18.15
N ASP A 40 1.12 -7.73 17.29
CA ASP A 40 1.14 -6.98 16.03
C ASP A 40 1.57 -5.52 16.19
N SER A 41 1.27 -4.90 17.34
CA SER A 41 1.67 -3.53 17.64
C SER A 41 3.19 -3.30 17.71
N ILE A 42 3.99 -4.26 18.17
CA ILE A 42 5.45 -4.12 18.13
C ILE A 42 5.93 -4.22 16.69
N GLU A 43 5.45 -5.21 15.95
CA GLU A 43 5.94 -5.45 14.60
C GLU A 43 5.59 -4.26 13.69
N GLU A 44 4.41 -3.64 13.86
CA GLU A 44 4.07 -2.35 13.24
C GLU A 44 5.05 -1.24 13.63
N LEU A 45 5.41 -1.14 14.93
CA LEU A 45 6.36 -0.14 15.41
C LEU A 45 7.78 -0.38 14.85
N VAL A 46 8.23 -1.63 14.79
CA VAL A 46 9.52 -2.03 14.22
C VAL A 46 9.57 -1.69 12.74
N CYS A 47 8.49 -2.01 12.00
CA CYS A 47 8.35 -1.62 10.60
C CYS A 47 8.47 -0.10 10.45
N LYS A 48 7.67 0.67 11.21
CA LYS A 48 7.71 2.14 11.18
C LYS A 48 9.08 2.73 11.50
N ILE A 49 9.77 2.22 12.52
CA ILE A 49 11.12 2.65 12.88
C ILE A 49 12.10 2.30 11.76
N SER A 50 12.01 1.11 11.17
CA SER A 50 12.90 0.68 10.09
C SER A 50 12.71 1.52 8.82
N VAL A 51 11.47 1.85 8.45
CA VAL A 51 11.15 2.77 7.33
C VAL A 51 11.77 4.14 7.60
N HIS A 52 11.60 4.68 8.82
CA HIS A 52 12.18 5.97 9.18
C HIS A 52 13.71 5.95 9.15
N MET A 53 14.35 4.89 9.63
CA MET A 53 15.81 4.74 9.57
C MET A 53 16.31 4.58 8.12
N ALA A 54 15.58 3.84 7.28
CA ALA A 54 15.88 3.71 5.87
C ALA A 54 15.83 5.10 5.19
N ASP A 55 14.81 5.90 5.47
CA ASP A 55 14.67 7.27 4.94
C ASP A 55 15.85 8.17 5.35
N GLN A 56 16.17 8.22 6.65
CA GLN A 56 17.28 9.02 7.17
C GLN A 56 18.65 8.60 6.63
N THR A 57 18.75 7.35 6.16
CA THR A 57 19.98 6.81 5.56
C THR A 57 19.92 6.71 4.04
N HIS A 58 18.87 7.26 3.41
CA HIS A 58 18.62 7.19 1.97
C HIS A 58 18.69 5.75 1.43
N GLY A 59 18.02 4.82 2.09
CA GLY A 59 17.92 3.41 1.70
C GLY A 59 19.15 2.55 2.00
N VAL A 60 20.14 3.06 2.74
CA VAL A 60 21.32 2.25 3.13
C VAL A 60 20.92 1.18 4.15
N LEU A 61 20.02 1.49 5.07
CA LEU A 61 19.48 0.53 6.01
C LEU A 61 18.29 -0.21 5.41
N PRO A 62 18.19 -1.54 5.60
CA PRO A 62 17.08 -2.32 5.08
C PRO A 62 15.80 -2.00 5.85
N ILE A 63 14.67 -1.98 5.13
CA ILE A 63 13.34 -1.91 5.70
C ILE A 63 12.99 -3.29 6.28
N ILE A 64 12.52 -3.34 7.52
CA ILE A 64 12.15 -4.56 8.24
C ILE A 64 10.65 -4.52 8.47
N CYS A 65 9.89 -4.76 7.41
CA CYS A 65 8.44 -4.85 7.44
C CYS A 65 8.02 -6.24 6.95
N ARG A 66 7.06 -6.86 7.62
CA ARG A 66 6.46 -8.14 7.19
C ARG A 66 4.99 -7.89 6.91
N THR A 67 4.39 -8.70 6.04
CA THR A 67 2.94 -8.70 5.87
C THR A 67 2.27 -9.29 7.11
N PHE A 68 1.35 -8.53 7.70
CA PHE A 68 0.55 -8.95 8.84
C PHE A 68 -0.68 -9.74 8.40
N ASP A 69 -0.83 -10.95 8.92
CA ASP A 69 -2.01 -11.78 8.67
C ASP A 69 -3.10 -11.49 9.70
N GLN A 70 -4.23 -10.96 9.23
CA GLN A 70 -5.35 -10.61 10.09
C GLN A 70 -6.62 -11.34 9.63
N VAL A 71 -7.24 -12.03 10.59
CA VAL A 71 -8.58 -12.60 10.42
C VAL A 71 -9.53 -11.68 11.16
N VAL A 72 -10.45 -11.08 10.41
CA VAL A 72 -11.41 -10.12 10.92
C VAL A 72 -12.72 -10.87 11.19
N ASP A 73 -12.94 -11.20 12.45
CA ASP A 73 -14.14 -11.91 12.94
C ASP A 73 -15.34 -10.96 13.10
N GLU A 74 -15.62 -10.14 12.08
CA GLU A 74 -16.71 -9.17 12.07
C GLU A 74 -17.73 -9.52 10.98
N SER A 75 -18.99 -9.65 11.39
CA SER A 75 -20.12 -9.88 10.49
C SER A 75 -20.89 -8.61 10.15
N GLN A 76 -20.70 -7.53 10.92
CA GLN A 76 -21.42 -6.27 10.70
C GLN A 76 -20.76 -5.44 9.61
N THR A 77 -21.52 -5.05 8.60
CA THR A 77 -21.06 -4.21 7.48
C THR A 77 -20.35 -2.92 7.93
N SER A 78 -20.82 -2.24 8.97
CA SER A 78 -20.16 -1.04 9.51
C SER A 78 -18.80 -1.33 10.14
N ARG A 79 -18.64 -2.50 10.77
CA ARG A 79 -17.38 -2.94 11.37
C ARG A 79 -16.38 -3.39 10.32
N VAL A 80 -16.82 -4.13 9.31
CA VAL A 80 -15.95 -4.50 8.18
C VAL A 80 -15.40 -3.27 7.46
N LYS A 81 -16.23 -2.25 7.21
CA LYS A 81 -15.78 -0.96 6.64
C LYS A 81 -14.74 -0.27 7.52
N PHE A 82 -14.98 -0.23 8.84
CA PHE A 82 -14.03 0.31 9.80
C PHE A 82 -12.70 -0.44 9.75
N GLU A 83 -12.72 -1.77 9.75
CA GLU A 83 -11.52 -2.60 9.73
C GLU A 83 -10.71 -2.39 8.45
N ILE A 84 -11.36 -2.32 7.28
CA ILE A 84 -10.68 -1.98 6.02
C ILE A 84 -10.00 -0.60 6.12
N ALA A 85 -10.75 0.42 6.57
CA ALA A 85 -10.24 1.78 6.69
C ALA A 85 -9.10 1.90 7.71
N ASP A 86 -9.19 1.23 8.85
CA ASP A 86 -8.18 1.26 9.91
C ASP A 86 -6.89 0.55 9.46
N HIS A 87 -6.99 -0.57 8.76
CA HIS A 87 -5.79 -1.25 8.22
C HIS A 87 -5.13 -0.44 7.10
N MET A 88 -5.90 0.24 6.24
CA MET A 88 -5.36 1.21 5.29
C MET A 88 -4.63 2.35 6.01
N ARG A 89 -5.25 2.91 7.06
CA ARG A 89 -4.67 3.98 7.90
C ARG A 89 -3.37 3.54 8.55
N ARG A 90 -3.32 2.35 9.15
CA ARG A 90 -2.12 1.83 9.80
C ARG A 90 -1.01 1.56 8.80
N CYS A 91 -1.34 1.03 7.61
CA CYS A 91 -0.39 0.86 6.52
C CYS A 91 0.23 2.19 6.12
N TRP A 92 -0.59 3.20 5.81
CA TRP A 92 -0.11 4.55 5.50
C TRP A 92 0.81 5.13 6.60
N SER A 93 0.42 4.96 7.87
CA SER A 93 1.22 5.46 9.00
C SER A 93 2.55 4.72 9.22
N MET A 94 2.63 3.42 8.89
CA MET A 94 3.89 2.66 8.93
C MET A 94 4.89 3.20 7.91
N TRP A 95 4.40 3.64 6.77
CA TRP A 95 5.18 4.21 5.68
C TRP A 95 5.43 5.71 5.80
N GLY A 96 5.18 6.30 6.98
CA GLY A 96 5.46 7.71 7.23
C GLY A 96 4.51 8.67 6.55
N GLU A 97 3.30 8.22 6.23
CA GLU A 97 2.20 9.08 5.75
C GLU A 97 2.52 9.78 4.42
N GLY A 98 3.40 9.20 3.60
CA GLY A 98 3.84 9.75 2.31
C GLY A 98 4.92 10.84 2.40
N ASP A 99 5.38 11.17 3.61
CA ASP A 99 6.45 12.17 3.83
C ASP A 99 7.86 11.57 3.80
N LEU A 100 7.98 10.24 3.85
CA LEU A 100 9.25 9.53 3.89
C LEU A 100 9.62 8.98 2.52
N ASN A 101 10.90 9.05 2.18
CA ASN A 101 11.48 8.37 1.02
C ASN A 101 12.52 7.33 1.50
N PRO A 102 12.06 6.17 2.00
CA PRO A 102 12.92 5.16 2.59
C PRO A 102 13.88 4.51 1.60
N VAL A 103 13.59 4.58 0.30
CA VAL A 103 14.42 4.04 -0.78
C VAL A 103 15.50 5.03 -1.22
N GLY A 104 15.36 6.31 -0.86
CA GLY A 104 16.19 7.39 -1.34
C GLY A 104 15.89 7.76 -2.79
N LYS A 105 16.69 8.67 -3.37
CA LYS A 105 16.58 8.98 -4.80
C LYS A 105 16.92 7.71 -5.59
N ASN A 106 15.97 7.19 -6.37
CA ASN A 106 16.23 6.15 -7.36
C ASN A 106 17.29 6.67 -8.36
N ILE A 107 18.56 6.43 -8.05
CA ILE A 107 19.70 6.80 -8.89
C ILE A 107 19.84 5.87 -10.10
N PHE A 108 19.06 4.79 -10.16
CA PHE A 108 19.03 3.86 -11.28
C PHE A 108 17.83 4.17 -12.20
N PRO A 109 18.08 4.62 -13.44
CA PRO A 109 17.02 4.86 -14.42
C PRO A 109 16.37 3.53 -14.81
N GLY A 110 15.15 3.29 -14.34
CA GLY A 110 14.37 2.09 -14.64
C GLY A 110 13.74 1.41 -13.42
N ASP A 111 14.00 1.90 -12.21
CA ASP A 111 13.34 1.36 -11.03
C ASP A 111 11.83 1.64 -11.07
N LYS A 112 11.10 0.54 -11.04
CA LYS A 112 9.64 0.47 -11.06
C LYS A 112 9.10 1.02 -9.74
N PHE A 113 7.88 1.54 -9.76
CA PHE A 113 7.10 1.77 -8.54
C PHE A 113 7.21 0.53 -7.63
N LYS A 114 7.33 0.76 -6.32
CA LYS A 114 7.48 -0.32 -5.35
C LYS A 114 6.17 -0.52 -4.60
N CYS A 115 5.85 -1.77 -4.34
CA CYS A 115 4.68 -2.14 -3.55
C CYS A 115 5.13 -2.84 -2.28
N TYR A 116 4.49 -2.49 -1.18
CA TYR A 116 4.76 -3.13 0.10
C TYR A 116 3.45 -3.61 0.72
N LYS A 117 3.33 -4.93 0.92
CA LYS A 117 2.13 -5.55 1.47
C LYS A 117 2.14 -5.38 2.99
N CYS A 118 1.35 -4.44 3.48
CA CYS A 118 1.21 -4.18 4.91
C CYS A 118 0.39 -5.29 5.59
N TYR A 119 -0.83 -5.54 5.10
CA TYR A 119 -1.77 -6.46 5.75
C TYR A 119 -2.38 -7.42 4.74
N ARG A 120 -2.58 -8.67 5.13
CA ARG A 120 -3.42 -9.66 4.45
C ARG A 120 -4.65 -9.92 5.31
N LEU A 121 -5.82 -9.51 4.82
CA LEU A 121 -7.08 -9.57 5.54
C LEU A 121 -7.95 -10.73 5.05
N GLN A 122 -8.70 -11.34 5.96
CA GLN A 122 -9.75 -12.33 5.68
C GLN A 122 -10.99 -12.00 6.50
N PHE A 123 -12.18 -12.15 5.90
CA PHE A 123 -13.47 -11.83 6.53
C PHE A 123 -14.39 -13.07 6.54
N PRO A 124 -14.05 -14.13 7.29
CA PRO A 124 -14.74 -15.42 7.21
C PRO A 124 -16.21 -15.36 7.64
N GLU A 125 -16.55 -14.48 8.59
CA GLU A 125 -17.88 -14.35 9.18
C GLU A 125 -18.78 -13.32 8.43
N TYR A 126 -18.27 -12.67 7.38
CA TYR A 126 -19.02 -11.68 6.62
C TYR A 126 -19.82 -12.34 5.49
N GLU A 127 -21.13 -12.44 5.67
CA GLU A 127 -22.04 -13.10 4.70
C GLU A 127 -22.71 -12.14 3.70
N GLU A 128 -22.66 -10.83 3.98
CA GLU A 128 -23.25 -9.80 3.11
C GLU A 128 -22.31 -9.44 1.95
N GLU A 129 -22.84 -8.76 0.94
CA GLU A 129 -22.01 -8.18 -0.13
C GLU A 129 -21.70 -6.73 0.23
N LEU A 130 -20.42 -6.36 0.15
CA LEU A 130 -19.98 -4.98 0.35
C LEU A 130 -19.55 -4.39 -0.98
N SER A 131 -20.21 -3.34 -1.44
CA SER A 131 -19.82 -2.68 -2.68
C SER A 131 -18.63 -1.74 -2.49
N TYR A 132 -17.90 -1.47 -3.57
CA TYR A 132 -16.83 -0.48 -3.60
C TYR A 132 -17.33 0.91 -3.15
N ASN A 133 -18.49 1.33 -3.64
CA ASN A 133 -19.05 2.64 -3.34
C ASN A 133 -19.31 2.78 -1.84
N GLU A 134 -19.82 1.75 -1.16
CA GLU A 134 -20.07 1.82 0.29
C GLU A 134 -18.81 1.99 1.12
N VAL A 135 -17.67 1.44 0.68
CA VAL A 135 -16.39 1.63 1.36
C VAL A 135 -15.83 3.01 1.06
N ARG A 136 -15.87 3.45 -0.21
CA ARG A 136 -15.45 4.82 -0.58
C ARG A 136 -16.26 5.87 0.18
N ASP A 137 -17.58 5.75 0.15
CA ASP A 137 -18.49 6.69 0.81
C ASP A 137 -18.22 6.71 2.34
N TYR A 138 -17.86 5.57 2.93
CA TYR A 138 -17.43 5.50 4.34
C TYR A 138 -16.10 6.21 4.60
N LEU A 139 -15.13 6.14 3.68
CA LEU A 139 -13.87 6.87 3.82
C LEU A 139 -14.07 8.39 3.68
N GLU A 140 -15.04 8.81 2.88
CA GLU A 140 -15.38 10.22 2.60
C GLU A 140 -16.32 10.84 3.65
N ASP A 141 -16.96 10.02 4.51
CA ASP A 141 -17.96 10.47 5.47
C ASP A 141 -17.36 11.38 6.58
N PRO A 142 -17.80 12.65 6.69
CA PRO A 142 -17.34 13.60 7.72
C PRO A 142 -17.67 13.21 9.17
N ASP A 143 -18.65 12.32 9.37
CA ASP A 143 -19.01 11.80 10.69
C ASP A 143 -18.09 10.64 11.11
N VAL A 144 -17.44 9.98 10.15
CA VAL A 144 -16.44 8.94 10.37
C VAL A 144 -15.05 9.56 10.43
N ARG A 145 -14.78 10.28 11.53
CA ARG A 145 -13.50 10.97 11.76
C ARG A 145 -12.44 10.04 12.32
N VAL A 146 -11.20 10.27 11.92
CA VAL A 146 -10.05 9.64 12.58
C VAL A 146 -9.81 10.37 13.89
N SER A 147 -10.07 9.72 15.03
CA SER A 147 -10.07 10.32 16.38
C SER A 147 -8.82 11.13 16.78
N ARG A 148 -7.68 10.97 16.09
CA ARG A 148 -6.45 11.74 16.32
C ARG A 148 -6.32 13.02 15.49
N PHE A 149 -7.19 13.24 14.51
CA PHE A 149 -7.17 14.40 13.63
C PHE A 149 -8.53 15.08 13.72
N ASN A 150 -8.58 16.19 14.46
CA ASN A 150 -9.85 16.77 14.93
C ASN A 150 -10.84 17.16 13.81
N ASP A 151 -10.42 17.20 12.55
CA ASP A 151 -11.25 17.65 11.43
C ASP A 151 -11.10 16.83 10.14
N ASN A 152 -10.50 15.64 10.19
CA ASN A 152 -10.23 14.83 8.99
C ASN A 152 -11.00 13.51 8.96
N THR A 153 -11.61 13.24 7.80
CA THR A 153 -12.11 11.94 7.38
C THR A 153 -10.97 10.97 7.12
N TYR A 154 -11.26 9.68 6.97
CA TYR A 154 -10.25 8.71 6.53
C TYR A 154 -9.65 9.09 5.17
N ILE A 155 -10.45 9.57 4.21
CA ILE A 155 -9.91 9.96 2.89
C ILE A 155 -8.91 11.11 2.99
N ASN A 156 -9.18 12.10 3.86
CA ASN A 156 -8.28 13.22 4.10
C ASN A 156 -6.99 12.78 4.79
N TYR A 157 -7.04 11.74 5.62
CA TYR A 157 -5.85 11.16 6.24
C TYR A 157 -4.86 10.62 5.19
N PHE A 158 -5.38 10.14 4.06
CA PHE A 158 -4.56 9.69 2.95
C PHE A 158 -4.16 10.81 1.99
N ASP A 159 -4.49 12.08 2.27
CA ASP A 159 -4.37 13.20 1.31
C ASP A 159 -5.02 12.88 -0.05
N ASN A 160 -6.19 12.21 -0.01
CA ASN A 160 -6.89 11.67 -1.17
C ASN A 160 -6.12 10.57 -1.93
N ASN A 161 -5.19 9.88 -1.26
CA ASN A 161 -4.38 8.81 -1.83
C ASN A 161 -4.80 7.40 -1.41
N ALA A 162 -6.11 7.20 -1.20
CA ALA A 162 -6.69 5.87 -1.08
C ALA A 162 -7.02 5.31 -2.47
N LEU A 163 -6.56 4.09 -2.74
CA LEU A 163 -6.74 3.39 -4.00
C LEU A 163 -7.49 2.08 -3.77
N PHE A 164 -8.27 1.70 -4.77
CA PHE A 164 -8.96 0.42 -4.81
C PHE A 164 -8.71 -0.22 -6.17
N SER A 165 -8.27 -1.48 -6.17
CA SER A 165 -7.93 -2.19 -7.42
C SER A 165 -8.57 -3.56 -7.44
N PHE A 166 -9.51 -3.74 -8.36
CA PHE A 166 -10.22 -4.99 -8.62
C PHE A 166 -10.25 -5.23 -10.12
N LYS A 167 -9.76 -6.39 -10.56
CA LYS A 167 -9.59 -6.68 -12.00
C LYS A 167 -10.90 -6.88 -12.76
N ASP A 168 -11.95 -7.33 -12.09
CA ASP A 168 -13.23 -7.67 -12.72
C ASP A 168 -14.31 -6.65 -12.31
N PRO A 169 -14.99 -6.01 -13.27
CA PRO A 169 -15.99 -4.98 -13.00
C PRO A 169 -17.21 -5.50 -12.22
N GLY A 170 -17.49 -6.81 -12.23
CA GLY A 170 -18.53 -7.39 -11.39
C GLY A 170 -18.24 -7.30 -9.89
N TYR A 171 -17.01 -6.96 -9.49
CA TYR A 171 -16.63 -6.79 -8.08
C TYR A 171 -16.89 -5.39 -7.54
N PHE A 172 -17.25 -4.41 -8.37
CA PHE A 172 -17.65 -3.10 -7.84
C PHE A 172 -18.92 -3.19 -6.99
N ASP A 173 -19.81 -4.13 -7.31
CA ASP A 173 -21.05 -4.37 -6.57
C ASP A 173 -20.85 -5.33 -5.38
N SER A 174 -19.81 -6.17 -5.39
CA SER A 174 -19.55 -7.23 -4.40
C SER A 174 -18.05 -7.42 -4.21
N MET A 175 -17.43 -6.44 -3.55
CA MET A 175 -15.99 -6.31 -3.36
C MET A 175 -15.46 -7.29 -2.31
N ILE A 176 -16.19 -7.46 -1.20
CA ILE A 176 -15.83 -8.36 -0.10
C ILE A 176 -16.60 -9.68 -0.19
N ARG A 177 -15.88 -10.80 -0.08
CA ARG A 177 -16.37 -12.18 -0.09
C ARG A 177 -15.62 -13.00 0.96
N LYS A 178 -16.34 -13.84 1.68
CA LYS A 178 -15.78 -14.63 2.80
C LYS A 178 -14.70 -15.63 2.43
N ASP A 179 -14.67 -16.10 1.19
CA ASP A 179 -13.72 -17.09 0.68
C ASP A 179 -12.47 -16.46 0.05
N GLN A 180 -12.37 -15.12 0.06
CA GLN A 180 -11.27 -14.39 -0.56
C GLN A 180 -10.33 -13.77 0.48
N LYS A 181 -9.06 -13.64 0.07
CA LYS A 181 -8.04 -12.91 0.82
C LYS A 181 -7.85 -11.55 0.20
N TYR A 182 -7.77 -10.55 1.05
CA TYR A 182 -7.56 -9.17 0.67
C TYR A 182 -6.19 -8.70 1.14
N VAL A 183 -5.71 -7.62 0.55
CA VAL A 183 -4.42 -7.04 0.90
C VAL A 183 -4.49 -5.52 0.92
N VAL A 184 -3.88 -4.94 1.94
CA VAL A 184 -3.60 -3.52 2.04
C VAL A 184 -2.14 -3.31 1.65
N THR A 185 -1.90 -2.53 0.62
CA THR A 185 -0.59 -2.33 -0.01
C THR A 185 -0.23 -0.85 0.01
N PHE A 186 0.96 -0.49 0.48
CA PHE A 186 1.53 0.83 0.24
C PHE A 186 2.20 0.83 -1.14
N ILE A 187 1.96 1.87 -1.91
CA ILE A 187 2.54 2.04 -3.25
C ILE A 187 3.37 3.31 -3.23
N GLU A 188 4.66 3.14 -3.47
CA GLU A 188 5.65 4.21 -3.51
C GLU A 188 5.83 4.70 -4.96
N HIS A 189 5.97 6.02 -5.12
CA HIS A 189 6.23 6.66 -6.41
C HIS A 189 5.25 6.18 -7.49
N VAL A 190 3.96 6.52 -7.34
CA VAL A 190 2.96 6.36 -8.39
C VAL A 190 3.20 7.41 -9.49
N GLU A 191 4.41 7.43 -10.05
CA GLU A 191 4.74 8.24 -11.21
C GLU A 191 4.07 7.62 -12.46
N LYS A 192 4.09 8.34 -13.59
CA LYS A 192 3.50 8.01 -14.92
C LYS A 192 4.01 6.71 -15.56
N SER A 193 4.08 5.61 -14.82
CA SER A 193 4.32 4.26 -15.30
C SER A 193 3.22 3.91 -16.29
N THR A 194 3.58 3.93 -17.57
CA THR A 194 2.73 3.50 -18.68
C THR A 194 2.20 2.08 -18.45
N TRP A 195 2.88 1.28 -17.61
CA TRP A 195 2.48 -0.07 -17.20
C TRP A 195 1.38 -0.11 -16.15
N VAL A 196 1.30 0.84 -15.21
CA VAL A 196 0.18 0.90 -14.26
C VAL A 196 -1.06 1.46 -14.96
N ARG A 197 -0.89 2.46 -15.85
CA ARG A 197 -1.94 2.87 -16.81
C ARG A 197 -2.39 1.70 -17.67
N ALA A 198 -1.47 0.89 -18.20
CA ALA A 198 -1.79 -0.29 -19.00
C ALA A 198 -2.35 -1.46 -18.16
N GLY A 199 -1.99 -1.62 -16.88
CA GLY A 199 -2.52 -2.66 -16.01
C GLY A 199 -3.94 -2.36 -15.55
N ALA A 200 -4.21 -1.10 -15.19
CA ALA A 200 -5.56 -0.61 -14.95
C ALA A 200 -6.42 -0.63 -16.23
N ALA A 201 -5.87 -0.19 -17.37
CA ALA A 201 -6.57 -0.23 -18.65
C ALA A 201 -6.71 -1.65 -19.26
N ALA A 202 -5.78 -2.58 -19.00
CA ALA A 202 -5.87 -3.97 -19.51
C ALA A 202 -6.72 -4.86 -18.61
N GLY A 203 -6.81 -4.59 -17.30
CA GLY A 203 -7.80 -5.23 -16.43
C GLY A 203 -9.23 -4.97 -16.91
N ILE A 204 -9.48 -3.75 -17.40
CA ILE A 204 -10.80 -3.29 -17.85
C ILE A 204 -11.01 -3.52 -19.38
N GLY A 205 -9.94 -3.47 -20.18
CA GLY A 205 -10.00 -3.64 -21.64
C GLY A 205 -10.01 -5.10 -22.12
N ALA A 206 -9.43 -6.04 -21.36
CA ALA A 206 -9.39 -7.45 -21.75
C ALA A 206 -10.72 -8.20 -21.52
N THR A 207 -11.60 -7.69 -20.65
CA THR A 207 -12.90 -8.30 -20.31
C THR A 207 -14.01 -7.95 -21.31
N ALA A 208 -13.93 -6.81 -22.01
CA ALA A 208 -14.95 -6.43 -23.00
C ALA A 208 -14.71 -7.04 -24.40
N VAL A 209 -13.46 -7.35 -24.77
CA VAL A 209 -13.14 -7.80 -26.14
C VAL A 209 -12.97 -9.33 -26.26
N SER A 210 -12.62 -10.03 -25.16
CA SER A 210 -12.38 -11.47 -25.22
C SER A 210 -13.65 -12.34 -25.26
N SER A 211 -14.78 -11.86 -24.76
CA SER A 211 -16.06 -12.57 -24.81
C SER A 211 -16.77 -12.49 -26.17
N ALA A 212 -16.42 -11.52 -27.03
CA ALA A 212 -16.98 -11.37 -28.37
C ALA A 212 -16.26 -12.22 -29.44
N CYS A 213 -14.98 -12.53 -29.26
CA CYS A 213 -14.19 -13.26 -30.27
C CYS A 213 -14.22 -14.79 -30.11
N VAL A 214 -14.68 -15.31 -28.96
CA VAL A 214 -14.75 -16.78 -28.73
C VAL A 214 -16.05 -17.39 -29.28
N ALA A 215 -17.06 -16.58 -29.61
CA ALA A 215 -18.34 -17.08 -30.14
C ALA A 215 -18.36 -17.33 -31.66
N THR A 216 -17.36 -16.86 -32.41
CA THR A 216 -17.25 -17.08 -33.87
C THR A 216 -16.04 -17.95 -34.16
N GLY A 217 -16.22 -19.27 -34.08
CA GLY A 217 -15.14 -20.26 -34.21
C GLY A 217 -14.37 -20.26 -35.54
N TYR A 218 -13.50 -19.27 -35.75
CA TYR A 218 -12.50 -19.24 -36.81
C TYR A 218 -11.13 -18.96 -36.20
N GLY A 219 -10.24 -19.94 -36.42
CA GLY A 219 -8.89 -19.95 -35.87
C GLY A 219 -8.03 -18.77 -36.32
N ILE A 220 -7.27 -18.26 -35.35
CA ILE A 220 -5.89 -17.75 -35.43
C ILE A 220 -5.41 -17.46 -36.86
N LEU A 221 -5.45 -16.18 -37.27
CA LEU A 221 -4.46 -15.45 -38.08
C LEU A 221 -5.11 -14.25 -38.80
N ALA A 222 -5.27 -13.10 -38.12
CA ALA A 222 -5.10 -11.74 -38.67
C ALA A 222 -5.51 -10.64 -37.67
N LEU A 223 -4.58 -9.71 -37.41
CA LEU A 223 -4.78 -8.33 -36.93
C LEU A 223 -5.77 -7.54 -37.82
N PRO A 224 -6.14 -6.27 -37.55
CA PRO A 224 -6.48 -5.53 -36.33
C PRO A 224 -7.93 -4.97 -36.44
N GLY A 225 -8.84 -5.72 -37.06
CA GLY A 225 -10.15 -5.21 -37.52
C GLY A 225 -11.30 -5.22 -36.51
N CYS A 226 -11.13 -5.81 -35.33
CA CYS A 226 -12.22 -5.91 -34.33
C CYS A 226 -12.40 -4.66 -33.46
N ALA A 227 -11.55 -3.64 -33.60
CA ALA A 227 -11.64 -2.41 -32.81
C ALA A 227 -12.74 -1.43 -33.28
N LEU A 228 -13.39 -1.67 -34.42
CA LEU A 228 -14.25 -0.66 -35.06
C LEU A 228 -15.71 -1.10 -35.31
N ALA A 229 -16.13 -2.28 -34.85
CA ALA A 229 -17.49 -2.74 -35.08
C ALA A 229 -18.07 -3.42 -33.83
N GLY A 230 -18.73 -2.63 -32.98
CA GLY A 230 -19.37 -3.15 -31.78
C GLY A 230 -20.24 -2.12 -31.06
N GLY A 231 -21.26 -1.60 -31.75
CA GLY A 231 -22.25 -0.63 -31.25
C GLY A 231 -23.20 -1.16 -30.17
N VAL A 232 -22.66 -1.68 -29.06
CA VAL A 232 -23.39 -1.90 -27.80
C VAL A 232 -22.52 -1.38 -26.64
N GLY A 233 -22.10 -0.12 -26.76
CA GLY A 233 -21.12 0.52 -25.87
C GLY A 233 -21.69 1.63 -24.98
N GLY A 234 -22.99 1.59 -24.64
CA GLY A 234 -23.62 2.70 -23.92
C GLY A 234 -23.38 2.71 -22.40
N THR A 235 -23.33 1.54 -21.77
CA THR A 235 -23.30 1.45 -20.29
C THR A 235 -21.97 1.00 -19.73
N ILE A 236 -21.18 0.21 -20.47
CA ILE A 236 -19.86 -0.26 -20.01
C ILE A 236 -18.75 0.74 -20.34
N ALA A 237 -18.89 1.51 -21.43
CA ALA A 237 -17.95 2.59 -21.74
C ALA A 237 -18.03 3.73 -20.72
N TYR A 238 -19.21 4.02 -20.16
CA TYR A 238 -19.39 5.13 -19.22
C TYR A 238 -18.75 4.89 -17.85
N THR A 239 -18.75 3.64 -17.36
CA THR A 239 -18.05 3.27 -16.12
C THR A 239 -16.56 3.07 -16.32
N ALA A 240 -16.15 2.51 -17.46
CA ALA A 240 -14.74 2.40 -17.81
C ALA A 240 -14.09 3.77 -18.04
N GLU A 241 -14.76 4.69 -18.77
CA GLU A 241 -14.30 6.08 -18.93
C GLU A 241 -14.24 6.79 -17.59
N ARG A 242 -15.22 6.66 -16.68
CA ARG A 242 -15.12 7.31 -15.37
C ARG A 242 -14.02 6.76 -14.45
N ILE A 243 -13.73 5.46 -14.52
CA ILE A 243 -12.64 4.86 -13.73
C ILE A 243 -11.30 5.19 -14.38
N VAL A 244 -11.20 5.14 -15.72
CA VAL A 244 -10.01 5.58 -16.43
C VAL A 244 -9.80 7.07 -16.27
N ASP A 245 -10.83 7.91 -16.26
CA ASP A 245 -10.75 9.35 -16.01
C ASP A 245 -10.44 9.63 -14.54
N ALA A 246 -10.97 8.88 -13.57
CA ALA A 246 -10.60 9.04 -12.16
C ALA A 246 -9.16 8.58 -11.91
N VAL A 247 -8.75 7.45 -12.51
CA VAL A 247 -7.35 6.99 -12.51
C VAL A 247 -6.48 7.95 -13.30
N GLU A 248 -6.94 8.52 -14.41
CA GLU A 248 -6.15 9.41 -15.25
C GLU A 248 -6.05 10.81 -14.62
N GLU A 249 -7.09 11.34 -14.02
CA GLU A 249 -7.09 12.60 -13.25
C GLU A 249 -6.19 12.46 -12.01
N TRP A 250 -6.21 11.30 -11.35
CA TRP A 250 -5.31 10.99 -10.22
C TRP A 250 -3.84 10.83 -10.67
N TYR A 251 -3.58 10.30 -11.88
CA TYR A 251 -2.24 10.12 -12.45
C TYR A 251 -1.75 11.31 -13.32
N GLN A 252 -2.61 12.26 -13.68
CA GLN A 252 -2.28 13.47 -14.43
C GLN A 252 -1.77 14.60 -13.54
N GLY A 253 -1.86 14.46 -12.21
CA GLY A 253 -1.15 15.35 -11.30
C GLY A 253 0.36 15.22 -11.50
N ASP A 254 1.05 16.31 -11.85
CA ASP A 254 2.51 16.38 -12.03
C ASP A 254 3.32 16.19 -10.72
N ARG A 255 2.75 15.52 -9.71
CA ARG A 255 3.41 15.24 -8.43
C ARG A 255 3.51 13.74 -8.25
N GLU A 256 4.73 13.26 -8.05
CA GLU A 256 4.98 11.96 -7.44
C GLU A 256 4.18 11.89 -6.14
N ARG A 257 3.26 10.93 -6.06
CA ARG A 257 2.46 10.70 -4.86
C ARG A 257 2.53 9.25 -4.47
N ASP A 258 2.68 9.02 -3.18
CA ASP A 258 2.52 7.71 -2.59
C ASP A 258 1.02 7.48 -2.31
N GLY A 259 0.63 6.22 -2.19
CA GLY A 259 -0.75 5.87 -1.86
C GLY A 259 -0.89 4.58 -1.08
N VAL A 260 -2.08 4.37 -0.53
CA VAL A 260 -2.47 3.09 0.06
C VAL A 260 -3.57 2.46 -0.76
N MET A 261 -3.41 1.19 -1.10
CA MET A 261 -4.33 0.44 -1.94
C MET A 261 -4.97 -0.71 -1.18
N PHE A 262 -6.29 -0.86 -1.30
CA PHE A 262 -7.01 -2.06 -0.91
C PHE A 262 -7.44 -2.87 -2.14
N SER A 263 -7.17 -4.17 -2.13
CA SER A 263 -7.38 -5.03 -3.30
C SER A 263 -7.45 -6.50 -2.89
N ARG A 264 -7.80 -7.39 -3.83
CA ARG A 264 -7.67 -8.84 -3.62
C ARG A 264 -6.21 -9.23 -3.64
N TYR A 265 -5.84 -10.21 -2.82
CA TYR A 265 -4.46 -10.67 -2.70
C TYR A 265 -3.88 -11.15 -4.05
N GLU A 266 -4.69 -11.86 -4.84
CA GLU A 266 -4.30 -12.40 -6.15
C GLU A 266 -4.11 -11.30 -7.22
N ASP A 267 -4.84 -10.20 -7.12
CA ASP A 267 -4.75 -9.11 -8.09
C ASP A 267 -3.42 -8.36 -7.93
N VAL A 268 -2.93 -8.20 -6.70
CA VAL A 268 -1.68 -7.47 -6.39
C VAL A 268 -0.45 -8.09 -7.01
N GLU A 269 -0.39 -9.42 -7.14
CA GLU A 269 0.77 -10.07 -7.76
C GLU A 269 0.98 -9.63 -9.21
N SER A 270 -0.12 -9.33 -9.91
CA SER A 270 -0.08 -8.87 -11.30
C SER A 270 0.41 -7.42 -11.43
N TYR A 271 0.10 -6.57 -10.44
CA TYR A 271 0.49 -5.16 -10.44
C TYR A 271 1.89 -4.96 -9.89
N CYS A 272 2.24 -5.64 -8.80
CA CYS A 272 3.49 -5.42 -8.07
C CYS A 272 4.66 -6.29 -8.58
N GLY A 273 4.47 -6.95 -9.75
CA GLY A 273 5.56 -7.51 -10.54
C GLY A 273 6.37 -8.63 -9.85
N GLY A 274 5.81 -9.30 -8.85
CA GLY A 274 6.48 -10.36 -8.09
C GLY A 274 7.59 -9.90 -7.14
N TYR A 275 7.93 -8.61 -7.12
CA TYR A 275 8.80 -8.02 -6.09
C TYR A 275 7.93 -7.65 -4.90
N ILE A 276 7.57 -8.70 -4.17
CA ILE A 276 6.81 -8.61 -2.94
C ILE A 276 7.80 -8.96 -1.84
N GLU A 277 8.42 -7.93 -1.26
CA GLU A 277 9.16 -8.06 -0.01
C GLU A 277 8.23 -7.88 1.19
#